data_AF-K3W8H4-F1
#
_entry.id   AF-K3W8H4-F1
#
_cell.length_a   1.000
_cell.length_b   1.000
_cell.length_c   1.000
_cell.angle_alpha   90.00
_cell.angle_beta   90.00
_cell.angle_gamma   90.00
#
_symmetry.space_group_name_H-M   'P 1'
#
loop_
_entity.id
_entity.type
_entity.pdbx_description
1 polymer ?
#
loop_
_entity_poly.entity_id
_entity_poly.type
_entity_poly.pdbx_seq_one_letter_code
_entity_poly.pdbx_strand_id
1 'polypeptide(L)'
;MRKWCLWVMAMALLVAPVLGACPNKCSGHGRCGINDVCECMQNWVGGDCSLRLCSFTRAWQDTAEGDDDAHYYQECANRGVCDREKGVCGCDPGFTGSGCRRMVCPDDCGGHGACDFIEELAVNSFDKRIGGVVGRKYTLWDQEKIMGCKCDPGYEGHNCARRTCPKGDDPLTPNQYDMVQAIQVDSTVTVEGYLTYFDPYGNAFTTGAISFDVAPATMCANIQAALRKLPNNVLNTVTHRVLPVHT
;
A
#
# COMPACT_ATOMS: atom_id res chain seq x y z
N MET A 1 -0.53 98.93 15.33
CA MET A 1 -1.47 98.24 16.26
C MET A 1 -2.21 97.15 15.49
N ARG A 2 -2.18 95.88 15.97
CA ARG A 2 -3.15 94.78 15.75
C ARG A 2 -3.45 94.37 14.28
N LYS A 3 -3.51 93.10 13.85
CA LYS A 3 -3.58 91.78 14.50
C LYS A 3 -3.32 90.73 13.41
N TRP A 4 -2.41 89.79 13.65
CA TRP A 4 -2.34 88.55 12.90
C TRP A 4 -3.48 87.63 13.39
N CYS A 5 -4.43 87.30 12.51
CA CYS A 5 -5.43 86.27 12.78
C CYS A 5 -4.85 84.92 12.35
N LEU A 6 -4.24 84.22 13.31
CA LEU A 6 -3.89 82.80 13.19
C LEU A 6 -5.18 81.99 13.12
N TRP A 7 -5.47 81.43 11.94
CA TRP A 7 -6.48 80.39 11.78
C TRP A 7 -5.92 79.08 12.33
N VAL A 8 -6.20 78.81 13.61
CA VAL A 8 -5.94 77.51 14.22
C VAL A 8 -7.03 76.55 13.74
N MET A 9 -6.70 75.74 12.72
CA MET A 9 -7.49 74.56 12.37
C MET A 9 -7.37 73.55 13.54
N ALA A 10 -8.40 73.50 14.37
CA ALA A 10 -8.54 72.48 15.40
C ALA A 10 -8.82 71.13 14.72
N MET A 11 -7.76 70.37 14.46
CA MET A 11 -7.86 68.98 14.02
C MET A 11 -8.26 68.14 15.24
N ALA A 12 -9.56 67.91 15.41
CA ALA A 12 -10.08 67.04 16.46
C ALA A 12 -9.60 65.61 16.19
N LEU A 13 -8.60 65.14 16.95
CA LEU A 13 -8.25 63.73 17.01
C LEU A 13 -9.43 62.98 17.64
N LEU A 14 -10.25 62.36 16.80
CA LEU A 14 -11.20 61.33 17.20
C LEU A 14 -10.40 60.11 17.67
N VAL A 15 -10.10 60.04 18.96
CA VAL A 15 -9.62 58.83 19.61
C VAL A 15 -10.81 57.89 19.71
N ALA A 16 -11.06 57.10 18.66
CA ALA A 16 -12.00 55.99 18.75
C ALA A 16 -11.41 54.96 19.74
N PRO A 17 -12.15 54.54 20.78
CA PRO A 17 -11.71 53.45 21.62
C PRO A 17 -11.64 52.19 20.75
N VAL A 18 -10.43 51.71 20.47
CA VAL A 18 -10.22 50.40 19.88
C VAL A 18 -10.56 49.39 20.98
N LEU A 19 -11.81 48.94 21.01
CA LEU A 19 -12.17 47.70 21.69
C LEU A 19 -11.38 46.61 20.94
N GLY A 20 -10.25 46.20 21.52
CA GLY A 20 -9.40 45.13 21.00
C GLY A 20 -10.09 43.79 21.12
N ALA A 21 -11.21 43.62 20.40
CA ALA A 21 -11.98 42.41 20.35
C ALA A 21 -11.18 41.36 19.57
N CYS A 22 -10.55 40.46 20.32
CA CYS A 22 -9.75 39.32 19.87
C CYS A 22 -8.55 39.60 18.94
N PRO A 23 -7.40 38.90 19.14
CA PRO A 23 -6.25 38.97 18.24
C PRO A 23 -6.64 38.75 16.78
N ASN A 24 -6.22 39.66 15.89
CA ASN A 24 -6.52 39.66 14.45
C ASN A 24 -8.00 39.40 14.08
N LYS A 25 -8.95 39.72 14.98
CA LYS A 25 -10.37 39.37 14.81
C LYS A 25 -10.58 37.88 14.50
N CYS A 26 -9.82 37.02 15.16
CA CYS A 26 -9.79 35.58 14.94
C CYS A 26 -9.49 35.19 13.48
N SER A 27 -8.76 36.05 12.76
CA SER A 27 -8.33 35.88 11.37
C SER A 27 -9.46 35.53 10.39
N GLY A 28 -10.72 35.85 10.73
CA GLY A 28 -11.89 35.41 9.97
C GLY A 28 -12.20 33.90 10.04
N HIS A 29 -11.48 33.15 10.87
CA HIS A 29 -11.57 31.70 11.06
C HIS A 29 -12.05 31.31 12.46
N GLY A 30 -12.74 32.22 13.14
CA GLY A 30 -13.29 31.97 14.47
C GLY A 30 -14.29 33.04 14.89
N ARG A 31 -14.94 32.80 16.02
CA ARG A 31 -15.75 33.80 16.72
C ARG A 31 -15.01 34.31 17.95
N CYS A 32 -15.14 35.60 18.25
CA CYS A 32 -14.55 36.19 19.43
C CYS A 32 -15.39 35.85 20.66
N GLY A 33 -14.80 35.15 21.63
CA GLY A 33 -15.43 34.72 22.87
C GLY A 33 -15.25 35.70 24.02
N ILE A 34 -15.58 35.24 25.23
CA ILE A 34 -15.34 35.98 26.48
C ILE A 34 -13.83 36.02 26.75
N ASN A 35 -13.33 37.13 27.31
CA ASN A 35 -11.91 37.37 27.61
C ASN A 35 -10.99 37.46 26.37
N ASP A 36 -11.51 37.91 25.23
CA ASP A 36 -10.74 38.08 23.99
C ASP A 36 -10.07 36.80 23.46
N VAL A 37 -10.63 35.63 23.82
CA VAL A 37 -10.20 34.32 23.34
C VAL A 37 -10.99 33.96 22.09
N CYS A 38 -10.27 33.60 21.02
CA CYS A 38 -10.88 33.12 19.79
C CYS A 38 -11.35 31.66 19.92
N GLU A 39 -12.60 31.41 19.58
CA GLU A 39 -13.12 30.07 19.35
C GLU A 39 -13.05 29.76 17.85
N CYS A 40 -12.06 28.94 17.49
CA CYS A 40 -11.76 28.66 16.09
C CYS A 40 -12.77 27.72 15.44
N MET A 41 -12.98 27.93 14.14
CA MET A 41 -13.72 27.03 13.28
C MET A 41 -12.95 25.71 13.10
N GLN A 42 -13.64 24.69 12.58
CA GLN A 42 -13.03 23.38 12.34
C GLN A 42 -11.75 23.48 11.50
N ASN A 43 -10.71 22.77 11.93
CA ASN A 43 -9.37 22.72 11.32
C ASN A 43 -8.56 24.02 11.40
N TRP A 44 -8.97 24.99 12.22
CA TRP A 44 -8.19 26.18 12.56
C TRP A 44 -7.85 26.19 14.04
N VAL A 45 -6.65 26.64 14.37
CA VAL A 45 -6.06 26.68 15.72
C VAL A 45 -5.13 27.90 15.87
N GLY A 46 -4.55 28.05 17.05
CA GLY A 46 -3.74 29.21 17.42
C GLY A 46 -4.56 30.28 18.14
N GLY A 47 -3.88 31.28 18.70
CA GLY A 47 -4.52 32.32 19.51
C GLY A 47 -5.48 33.23 18.73
N ASP A 48 -5.29 33.32 17.41
CA ASP A 48 -6.08 34.13 16.50
C ASP A 48 -6.69 33.30 15.35
N CYS A 49 -6.72 31.97 15.47
CA CYS A 49 -7.21 31.05 14.44
C CYS A 49 -6.53 31.17 13.07
N SER A 50 -5.31 31.69 13.00
CA SER A 50 -4.56 31.79 11.74
C SER A 50 -3.87 30.50 11.32
N LEU A 51 -3.71 29.54 12.24
CA LEU A 51 -2.97 28.31 12.00
C LEU A 51 -3.92 27.16 11.66
N ARG A 52 -3.48 26.24 10.82
CA ARG A 52 -4.19 25.02 10.46
C ARG A 52 -3.88 23.88 11.44
N LEU A 53 -4.91 23.10 11.73
CA LEU A 53 -4.77 21.81 12.38
C LEU A 53 -4.33 20.77 11.35
N CYS A 54 -3.31 19.98 11.67
CA CYS A 54 -2.94 18.85 10.82
C CYS A 54 -3.73 17.59 11.18
N SER A 55 -3.64 16.57 10.33
CA SER A 55 -4.29 15.29 10.59
C SER A 55 -3.72 14.62 11.84
N PHE A 56 -4.63 14.09 12.67
CA PHE A 56 -4.30 13.20 13.78
C PHE A 56 -4.48 11.77 13.32
N THR A 57 -3.47 10.95 13.53
CA THR A 57 -3.56 9.51 13.29
C THR A 57 -2.89 8.77 14.45
N ARG A 58 -3.13 7.47 14.54
CA ARG A 58 -2.52 6.59 15.54
C ARG A 58 -0.99 6.81 15.58
N ALA A 59 -0.45 7.13 16.75
CA ALA A 59 0.96 7.46 16.91
C ALA A 59 1.89 6.28 16.61
N TRP A 60 3.07 6.57 16.07
CA TRP A 60 4.15 5.59 15.96
C TRP A 60 4.87 5.37 17.29
N GLN A 61 5.04 6.46 18.04
CA GLN A 61 5.59 6.47 19.38
C GLN A 61 4.78 7.44 20.23
N ASP A 62 4.41 6.98 21.42
CA ASP A 62 3.81 7.76 22.48
C ASP A 62 4.16 7.15 23.84
N THR A 63 3.78 7.84 24.89
CA THR A 63 3.98 7.36 26.25
C THR A 63 2.94 6.29 26.54
N ALA A 64 3.39 5.08 26.91
CA ALA A 64 2.48 4.04 27.35
C ALA A 64 1.78 4.46 28.65
N GLU A 65 0.45 4.32 28.68
CA GLU A 65 -0.38 4.61 29.86
C GLU A 65 -0.67 3.33 30.67
N GLY A 66 -0.42 2.15 30.08
CA GLY A 66 -0.58 0.85 30.72
C GLY A 66 -0.05 -0.31 29.87
N ASP A 67 -0.30 -1.54 30.34
CA ASP A 67 0.05 -2.76 29.61
C ASP A 67 -0.80 -2.87 28.35
N ASP A 68 -0.14 -3.04 27.20
CA ASP A 68 -0.76 -3.04 25.86
C ASP A 68 -1.58 -1.76 25.54
N ASP A 69 -1.34 -0.66 26.26
CA ASP A 69 -2.03 0.61 26.10
C ASP A 69 -1.08 1.73 25.65
N ALA A 70 -1.04 1.91 24.33
CA ALA A 70 -0.23 2.89 23.61
C ALA A 70 -0.86 3.20 22.24
N HIS A 71 -0.19 4.03 21.46
CA HIS A 71 -0.58 4.47 20.12
C HIS A 71 -1.88 5.29 20.10
N TYR A 72 -2.00 6.27 20.98
CA TYR A 72 -3.04 7.28 20.94
C TYR A 72 -2.96 8.15 19.68
N TYR A 73 -4.06 8.83 19.34
CA TYR A 73 -4.08 9.73 18.18
C TYR A 73 -3.21 10.95 18.44
N GLN A 74 -2.24 11.16 17.56
CA GLN A 74 -1.29 12.27 17.66
C GLN A 74 -1.19 13.00 16.32
N GLU A 75 -0.92 14.31 16.39
CA GLU A 75 -0.74 15.13 15.20
C GLU A 75 0.43 14.58 14.38
N CYS A 76 0.20 14.36 13.09
CA CYS A 76 1.18 13.76 12.21
C CYS A 76 1.75 12.41 12.71
N ALA A 77 0.96 11.64 13.49
CA ALA A 77 1.34 10.37 14.09
C ALA A 77 2.58 10.45 15.02
N ASN A 78 2.90 11.62 15.56
CA ASN A 78 4.20 11.91 16.18
C ASN A 78 5.40 11.62 15.27
N ARG A 79 5.18 11.67 13.96
CA ARG A 79 6.19 11.28 12.97
C ARG A 79 6.25 12.18 11.75
N GLY A 80 6.17 13.47 12.04
CA GLY A 80 6.38 14.56 11.10
C GLY A 80 6.12 15.91 11.76
N VAL A 81 6.36 16.97 11.02
CA VAL A 81 6.10 18.35 11.43
C VAL A 81 4.88 18.88 10.71
N CYS A 82 3.94 19.46 11.45
CA CYS A 82 2.76 20.09 10.87
C CYS A 82 3.11 21.43 10.18
N ASP A 83 2.89 21.53 8.88
CA ASP A 83 2.85 22.82 8.18
C ASP A 83 1.55 23.53 8.56
N ARG A 84 1.67 24.50 9.47
CA ARG A 84 0.53 25.25 10.03
C ARG A 84 -0.14 26.19 9.03
N GLU A 85 0.46 26.50 7.89
CA GLU A 85 -0.20 27.32 6.88
C GLU A 85 -1.12 26.45 6.01
N LYS A 86 -0.70 25.22 5.73
CA LYS A 86 -1.42 24.30 4.83
C LYS A 86 -2.28 23.26 5.54
N GLY A 87 -1.99 22.96 6.80
CA GLY A 87 -2.62 21.86 7.53
C GLY A 87 -2.17 20.48 7.05
N VAL A 88 -0.96 20.40 6.49
CA VAL A 88 -0.38 19.17 5.92
C VAL A 88 0.86 18.78 6.71
N CYS A 89 1.00 17.49 7.01
CA CYS A 89 2.17 16.98 7.69
C CYS A 89 3.34 16.80 6.72
N GLY A 90 4.47 17.42 7.02
CA GLY A 90 5.77 17.07 6.45
C GLY A 90 6.35 15.89 7.22
N CYS A 91 6.28 14.69 6.64
CA CYS A 91 6.67 13.45 7.30
C CYS A 91 8.19 13.28 7.39
N ASP A 92 8.65 12.64 8.46
CA ASP A 92 10.06 12.28 8.58
C ASP A 92 10.44 11.21 7.54
N PRO A 93 11.74 11.06 7.22
CA PRO A 93 12.21 10.04 6.28
C PRO A 93 11.71 8.64 6.64
N GLY A 94 11.19 7.93 5.64
CA GLY A 94 10.61 6.59 5.80
C GLY A 94 9.12 6.57 6.15
N PHE A 95 8.45 7.72 6.25
CA PHE A 95 7.02 7.81 6.56
C PHE A 95 6.27 8.64 5.51
N THR A 96 5.01 8.28 5.25
CA THR A 96 4.19 8.88 4.20
C THR A 96 2.68 8.76 4.51
N GLY A 97 1.87 9.29 3.60
CA GLY A 97 0.42 9.37 3.71
C GLY A 97 -0.06 10.52 4.60
N SER A 98 -1.39 10.71 4.63
CA SER A 98 -2.00 11.74 5.48
C SER A 98 -1.63 11.51 6.94
N GLY A 99 -1.10 12.53 7.60
CA GLY A 99 -0.68 12.42 9.00
C GLY A 99 0.48 11.46 9.23
N CYS A 100 1.30 11.15 8.22
CA CYS A 100 2.47 10.27 8.34
C CYS A 100 2.12 8.86 8.84
N ARG A 101 0.90 8.43 8.51
CA ARG A 101 0.28 7.25 9.13
C ARG A 101 0.91 5.92 8.75
N ARG A 102 1.67 5.83 7.65
CA ARG A 102 2.25 4.59 7.12
C ARG A 102 3.72 4.76 6.74
N MET A 103 4.50 3.69 6.81
CA MET A 103 5.91 3.70 6.35
C MET A 103 5.99 3.74 4.83
N VAL A 104 7.08 4.23 4.27
CA VAL A 104 7.37 4.13 2.83
C VAL A 104 7.89 2.73 2.53
N CYS A 105 7.46 2.11 1.43
CA CYS A 105 8.07 0.87 0.98
C CYS A 105 9.51 1.10 0.51
N PRO A 106 10.45 0.19 0.81
CA PRO A 106 11.83 0.30 0.36
C PRO A 106 11.93 0.52 -1.15
N ASP A 107 12.58 1.61 -1.56
CA ASP A 107 12.82 2.01 -2.96
C ASP A 107 11.58 1.92 -3.88
N ASP A 108 10.37 2.18 -3.36
CA ASP A 108 9.11 2.00 -4.10
C ASP A 108 8.99 0.62 -4.75
N CYS A 109 9.41 -0.41 -4.01
CA CYS A 109 9.48 -1.79 -4.48
C CYS A 109 10.27 -1.94 -5.79
N GLY A 110 11.29 -1.10 -5.99
CA GLY A 110 12.17 -1.14 -7.15
C GLY A 110 11.44 -0.91 -8.48
N GLY A 111 10.19 -0.42 -8.45
CA GLY A 111 9.30 -0.37 -9.61
C GLY A 111 8.83 -1.73 -10.12
N HIS A 112 9.01 -2.80 -9.32
CA HIS A 112 8.75 -4.19 -9.68
C HIS A 112 7.97 -4.92 -8.59
N GLY A 113 6.99 -4.25 -8.01
CA GLY A 113 6.11 -4.83 -7.01
C GLY A 113 5.05 -3.85 -6.53
N ALA A 114 4.11 -4.39 -5.77
CA ALA A 114 3.09 -3.62 -5.05
C ALA A 114 3.53 -3.40 -3.59
N CYS A 115 3.25 -2.21 -3.07
CA CYS A 115 3.47 -1.86 -1.68
C CYS A 115 2.19 -2.17 -0.89
N ASP A 116 2.19 -3.28 -0.16
CA ASP A 116 1.03 -3.81 0.54
C ASP A 116 1.21 -3.67 2.06
N PHE A 117 0.11 -3.48 2.78
CA PHE A 117 0.12 -3.46 4.24
C PHE A 117 0.40 -4.83 4.84
N ILE A 118 0.95 -4.88 6.05
CA ILE A 118 1.24 -6.14 6.74
C ILE A 118 0.00 -7.03 6.89
N GLU A 119 -1.19 -6.45 7.04
CA GLU A 119 -2.45 -7.21 7.07
C GLU A 119 -2.78 -7.90 5.75
N GLU A 120 -2.50 -7.25 4.62
CA GLU A 120 -2.72 -7.77 3.28
C GLU A 120 -1.71 -8.87 2.97
N LEU A 121 -0.45 -8.66 3.37
CA LEU A 121 0.61 -9.67 3.27
C LEU A 121 0.29 -10.90 4.14
N ALA A 122 -0.26 -10.73 5.33
CA ALA A 122 -0.55 -11.83 6.25
C ALA A 122 -1.59 -12.83 5.70
N VAL A 123 -2.56 -12.35 4.90
CA VAL A 123 -3.59 -13.20 4.26
C VAL A 123 -3.18 -13.73 2.89
N ASN A 124 -2.12 -13.18 2.27
CA ASN A 124 -1.71 -13.50 0.91
C ASN A 124 -1.01 -14.88 0.85
N SER A 125 -1.85 -15.91 0.82
CA SER A 125 -1.47 -17.32 0.69
C SER A 125 -1.19 -17.77 -0.74
N PHE A 126 -1.54 -16.94 -1.73
CA PHE A 126 -1.29 -17.25 -3.14
C PHE A 126 0.17 -17.00 -3.52
N ASP A 127 0.75 -15.91 -3.00
CA ASP A 127 2.16 -15.62 -3.21
C ASP A 127 3.01 -16.54 -2.35
N LYS A 128 3.75 -17.45 -2.99
CA LYS A 128 4.59 -18.45 -2.31
C LYS A 128 5.76 -17.84 -1.53
N ARG A 129 6.18 -16.62 -1.84
CA ARG A 129 7.30 -15.93 -1.19
C ARG A 129 6.84 -15.17 0.05
N ILE A 130 5.67 -14.55 -0.03
CA ILE A 130 5.02 -13.96 1.14
C ILE A 130 4.57 -15.07 2.09
N GLY A 131 3.94 -16.13 1.55
CA GLY A 131 3.55 -17.31 2.30
C GLY A 131 2.51 -17.00 3.40
N GLY A 132 1.58 -16.09 3.12
CA GLY A 132 0.50 -15.76 4.04
C GLY A 132 -0.39 -16.97 4.34
N VAL A 133 -1.16 -16.89 5.42
CA VAL A 133 -1.98 -18.01 5.90
C VAL A 133 -3.44 -17.71 5.64
N VAL A 134 -4.14 -18.61 4.92
CA VAL A 134 -5.58 -18.48 4.68
C VAL A 134 -6.33 -18.33 6.00
N GLY A 135 -7.16 -17.30 6.11
CA GLY A 135 -7.97 -17.05 7.31
C GLY A 135 -7.21 -16.42 8.48
N ARG A 136 -5.90 -16.19 8.37
CA ARG A 136 -5.14 -15.42 9.36
C ARG A 136 -5.46 -13.94 9.22
N LYS A 137 -5.88 -13.29 10.29
CA LYS A 137 -6.00 -11.82 10.33
C LYS A 137 -4.88 -11.26 11.18
N TYR A 138 -4.24 -10.20 10.70
CA TYR A 138 -3.30 -9.41 11.48
C TYR A 138 -4.07 -8.19 11.99
N THR A 139 -4.27 -8.10 13.31
CA THR A 139 -5.16 -7.11 13.92
C THR A 139 -4.47 -6.21 14.95
N LEU A 140 -3.14 -6.10 14.88
CA LEU A 140 -2.37 -5.26 15.78
C LEU A 140 -2.36 -3.80 15.30
N TRP A 141 -1.89 -2.90 16.16
CA TRP A 141 -1.97 -1.44 15.98
C TRP A 141 -1.32 -0.93 14.67
N ASP A 142 -0.38 -1.71 14.14
CA ASP A 142 0.46 -1.44 13.00
C ASP A 142 -0.03 -2.10 11.70
N GLN A 143 -1.21 -2.76 11.73
CA GLN A 143 -1.79 -3.48 10.59
C GLN A 143 -1.86 -2.65 9.30
N GLU A 144 -2.23 -1.37 9.41
CA GLU A 144 -2.37 -0.39 8.31
C GLU A 144 -1.25 0.65 8.33
N LYS A 145 -0.12 0.31 8.96
CA LYS A 145 1.01 1.23 9.14
C LYS A 145 2.29 0.67 8.54
N ILE A 146 2.61 -0.58 8.86
CA ILE A 146 3.77 -1.27 8.29
C ILE A 146 3.41 -1.76 6.90
N MET A 147 4.27 -1.42 5.94
CA MET A 147 4.13 -1.84 4.54
C MET A 147 5.35 -2.64 4.12
N GLY A 148 5.14 -3.57 3.21
CA GLY A 148 6.18 -4.39 2.60
C GLY A 148 5.93 -4.57 1.10
N CYS A 149 6.95 -5.00 0.38
CA CYS A 149 6.86 -5.19 -1.06
C CYS A 149 6.42 -6.60 -1.43
N LYS A 150 5.32 -6.68 -2.15
CA LYS A 150 4.90 -7.85 -2.91
C LYS A 150 5.50 -7.76 -4.31
N CYS A 151 6.55 -8.53 -4.58
CA CYS A 151 7.28 -8.44 -5.83
C CYS A 151 6.54 -9.05 -7.02
N ASP A 152 6.73 -8.41 -8.18
CA ASP A 152 6.31 -8.94 -9.46
C ASP A 152 7.02 -10.26 -9.81
N PRO A 153 6.45 -11.04 -10.74
CA PRO A 153 7.08 -12.24 -11.25
C PRO A 153 8.51 -12.00 -11.76
N GLY A 154 9.47 -12.79 -11.27
CA GLY A 154 10.88 -12.69 -11.67
C GLY A 154 11.71 -11.64 -10.95
N TYR A 155 11.13 -10.95 -9.95
CA TYR A 155 11.82 -10.00 -9.08
C TYR A 155 11.73 -10.41 -7.62
N GLU A 156 12.78 -10.19 -6.83
CA GLU A 156 12.89 -10.58 -5.43
C GLU A 156 13.71 -9.61 -4.58
N GLY A 157 13.79 -9.94 -3.29
CA GLY A 157 14.42 -9.11 -2.26
C GLY A 157 13.40 -8.22 -1.55
N HIS A 158 13.84 -7.59 -0.47
CA HIS A 158 12.98 -6.76 0.38
C HIS A 158 12.37 -5.54 -0.33
N ASN A 159 12.98 -5.10 -1.42
CA ASN A 159 12.59 -3.96 -2.24
C ASN A 159 12.34 -4.36 -3.71
N CYS A 160 12.25 -5.65 -4.02
CA CYS A 160 12.04 -6.19 -5.37
C CYS A 160 13.03 -5.71 -6.46
N ALA A 161 14.19 -5.18 -6.08
CA ALA A 161 15.16 -4.66 -7.04
C ALA A 161 16.01 -5.75 -7.72
N ARG A 162 15.99 -6.99 -7.20
CA ARG A 162 16.83 -8.08 -7.71
C ARG A 162 16.03 -8.99 -8.62
N ARG A 163 16.65 -9.49 -9.69
CA ARG A 163 16.07 -10.55 -10.50
C ARG A 163 16.13 -11.87 -9.73
N THR A 164 15.05 -12.63 -9.76
CA THR A 164 15.06 -13.99 -9.23
C THR A 164 15.92 -14.88 -10.12
N CYS A 165 16.88 -15.58 -9.50
CA CYS A 165 17.66 -16.59 -10.20
C CYS A 165 16.77 -17.75 -10.66
N PRO A 166 17.08 -18.38 -11.81
CA PRO A 166 16.45 -19.64 -12.18
C PRO A 166 16.54 -20.66 -11.04
N LYS A 167 15.39 -21.09 -10.53
CA LYS A 167 15.24 -22.19 -9.58
C LYS A 167 14.89 -23.44 -10.38
N GLY A 168 15.70 -24.46 -10.19
CA GLY A 168 15.61 -25.74 -10.87
C GLY A 168 16.88 -26.52 -10.58
N ASP A 169 16.84 -27.81 -10.86
CA ASP A 169 18.07 -28.61 -10.86
C ASP A 169 18.96 -28.09 -12.01
N ASP A 170 20.26 -27.95 -11.74
CA ASP A 170 21.22 -27.39 -12.71
C ASP A 170 21.23 -28.26 -13.97
N PRO A 171 21.05 -27.74 -15.19
CA PRO A 171 21.12 -28.56 -16.41
C PRO A 171 22.39 -29.41 -16.56
N LEU A 172 23.44 -29.11 -15.79
CA LEU A 172 24.69 -29.86 -15.75
C LEU A 172 24.73 -30.99 -14.70
N THR A 173 23.74 -31.15 -13.83
CA THR A 173 23.71 -32.26 -12.86
C THR A 173 23.52 -33.60 -13.63
N PRO A 174 24.46 -34.55 -13.53
CA PRO A 174 24.33 -35.83 -14.21
C PRO A 174 23.24 -36.71 -13.58
N ASN A 175 22.59 -37.55 -14.40
CA ASN A 175 21.52 -38.49 -14.02
C ASN A 175 20.23 -37.83 -13.49
N GLN A 176 19.87 -36.67 -14.02
CA GLN A 176 18.56 -36.08 -13.75
C GLN A 176 17.41 -36.91 -14.32
N TYR A 177 16.28 -36.87 -13.62
CA TYR A 177 15.01 -37.38 -14.10
C TYR A 177 14.12 -36.19 -14.48
N ASP A 178 13.48 -36.28 -15.64
CA ASP A 178 12.46 -35.31 -16.02
C ASP A 178 11.29 -35.33 -15.02
N MET A 179 10.73 -34.16 -14.72
CA MET A 179 9.51 -34.09 -13.93
C MET A 179 8.35 -34.67 -14.74
N VAL A 180 7.86 -35.85 -14.34
CA VAL A 180 6.72 -36.53 -14.97
C VAL A 180 5.46 -36.29 -14.16
N GLN A 181 4.41 -35.77 -14.79
CA GLN A 181 3.07 -35.67 -14.22
C GLN A 181 2.12 -36.58 -15.00
N ALA A 182 1.33 -37.38 -14.28
CA ALA A 182 0.28 -38.20 -14.87
C ALA A 182 -1.05 -37.44 -14.79
N ILE A 183 -1.75 -37.34 -15.92
CA ILE A 183 -3.09 -36.76 -16.02
C ILE A 183 -4.02 -37.87 -16.49
N GLN A 184 -5.03 -38.18 -15.67
CA GLN A 184 -6.08 -39.14 -16.01
C GLN A 184 -7.41 -38.41 -16.09
N VAL A 185 -8.12 -38.60 -17.20
CA VAL A 185 -9.46 -38.08 -17.43
C VAL A 185 -10.40 -39.27 -17.59
N ASP A 186 -11.33 -39.43 -16.65
CA ASP A 186 -12.33 -40.50 -16.69
C ASP A 186 -13.65 -39.94 -17.25
N SER A 187 -13.81 -40.00 -18.57
CA SER A 187 -14.98 -39.49 -19.29
C SER A 187 -15.29 -40.34 -20.52
N THR A 188 -16.58 -40.53 -20.79
CA THR A 188 -17.08 -41.22 -22.00
C THR A 188 -17.43 -40.25 -23.13
N VAL A 189 -17.29 -38.95 -22.90
CA VAL A 189 -17.54 -37.87 -23.86
C VAL A 189 -16.38 -36.89 -23.86
N THR A 190 -16.19 -36.19 -24.97
CA THR A 190 -15.24 -35.08 -25.04
C THR A 190 -15.66 -33.98 -24.07
N VAL A 191 -14.74 -33.57 -23.20
CA VAL A 191 -14.97 -32.50 -22.22
C VAL A 191 -13.96 -31.37 -22.43
N GLU A 192 -14.37 -30.14 -22.12
CA GLU A 192 -13.48 -28.98 -22.16
C GLU A 192 -13.03 -28.59 -20.76
N GLY A 193 -11.79 -28.14 -20.64
CA GLY A 193 -11.29 -27.59 -19.39
C GLY A 193 -9.94 -26.92 -19.55
N TYR A 194 -9.30 -26.62 -18.42
CA TYR A 194 -8.04 -25.87 -18.37
C TYR A 194 -7.09 -26.55 -17.39
N LEU A 195 -5.80 -26.45 -17.69
CA LEU A 195 -4.73 -26.78 -16.77
C LEU A 195 -4.06 -25.50 -16.29
N THR A 196 -3.81 -25.42 -14.98
CA THR A 196 -3.06 -24.34 -14.34
C THR A 196 -1.73 -24.88 -13.82
N TYR A 197 -0.64 -24.38 -14.38
CA TYR A 197 0.71 -24.65 -13.90
C TYR A 197 1.11 -23.59 -12.87
N PHE A 198 1.54 -24.04 -11.69
CA PHE A 198 2.12 -23.17 -10.67
C PHE A 198 3.62 -23.32 -10.71
N ASP A 199 4.31 -22.25 -11.10
CA ASP A 199 5.77 -22.28 -11.12
C ASP A 199 6.35 -22.25 -9.68
N PRO A 200 7.65 -22.53 -9.52
CA PRO A 200 8.34 -22.40 -8.23
C PRO A 200 8.35 -20.97 -7.66
N TYR A 201 7.98 -19.96 -8.45
CA TYR A 201 7.97 -18.54 -8.08
C TYR A 201 6.61 -18.05 -7.57
N GLY A 202 5.58 -18.91 -7.61
CA GLY A 202 4.22 -18.60 -7.15
C GLY A 202 3.30 -18.04 -8.25
N ASN A 203 3.78 -17.97 -9.49
CA ASN A 203 2.95 -17.55 -10.61
C ASN A 203 2.07 -18.70 -11.08
N ALA A 204 0.84 -18.35 -11.45
CA ALA A 204 -0.11 -19.28 -12.03
C ALA A 204 -0.22 -19.01 -13.54
N PHE A 205 0.04 -20.05 -14.34
CA PHE A 205 -0.10 -20.01 -15.78
C PHE A 205 -1.22 -20.95 -16.19
N THR A 206 -2.36 -20.36 -16.57
CA THR A 206 -3.52 -21.11 -17.05
C THR A 206 -3.44 -21.24 -18.57
N THR A 207 -3.59 -22.47 -19.05
CA THR A 207 -3.70 -22.77 -20.48
C THR A 207 -4.97 -22.17 -21.09
N GLY A 208 -5.03 -22.08 -22.42
CA GLY A 208 -6.33 -21.90 -23.11
C GLY A 208 -7.21 -23.13 -22.97
N ALA A 209 -8.45 -23.07 -23.44
CA ALA A 209 -9.37 -24.22 -23.37
C ALA A 209 -8.77 -25.46 -24.07
N ILE A 210 -8.77 -26.59 -23.37
CA ILE A 210 -8.28 -27.88 -23.83
C ILE A 210 -9.47 -28.80 -24.03
N SER A 211 -9.57 -29.40 -25.22
CA SER A 211 -10.50 -30.48 -25.51
C SER A 211 -9.89 -31.80 -25.06
N PHE A 212 -10.39 -32.35 -23.95
CA PHE A 212 -10.06 -33.69 -23.47
C PHE A 212 -10.89 -34.71 -24.24
N ASP A 213 -10.30 -35.22 -25.32
CA ASP A 213 -10.94 -36.14 -26.26
C ASP A 213 -11.00 -37.57 -25.70
N VAL A 214 -12.02 -38.33 -26.11
CA VAL A 214 -12.14 -39.77 -25.79
C VAL A 214 -11.04 -40.63 -26.42
N ALA A 215 -10.38 -40.14 -27.48
CA ALA A 215 -9.22 -40.76 -28.09
C ALA A 215 -7.92 -40.33 -27.36
N PRO A 216 -7.19 -41.27 -26.71
CA PRO A 216 -6.02 -40.93 -25.87
C PRO A 216 -4.91 -40.18 -26.61
N ALA A 217 -4.63 -40.53 -27.87
CA ALA A 217 -3.60 -39.87 -28.65
C ALA A 217 -3.95 -38.41 -28.98
N THR A 218 -5.21 -38.14 -29.33
CA THR A 218 -5.71 -36.79 -29.59
C THR A 218 -5.69 -35.95 -28.32
N MET A 219 -6.14 -36.53 -27.19
CA MET A 219 -6.08 -35.87 -25.88
C MET A 219 -4.64 -35.47 -25.51
N CYS A 220 -3.67 -36.38 -25.64
CA CYS A 220 -2.26 -36.06 -25.35
C CYS A 220 -1.70 -34.94 -26.25
N ALA A 221 -2.03 -34.95 -27.54
CA ALA A 221 -1.61 -33.89 -28.46
C ALA A 221 -2.22 -32.53 -28.09
N ASN A 222 -3.51 -32.49 -27.72
CA ASN A 222 -4.19 -31.27 -27.29
C ASN A 222 -3.57 -30.70 -26.02
N ILE A 223 -3.33 -31.54 -25.01
CA ILE A 223 -2.68 -31.13 -23.75
C ILE A 223 -1.27 -30.57 -24.03
N GLN A 224 -0.46 -31.28 -24.82
CA GLN A 224 0.90 -30.84 -25.15
C GLN A 224 0.90 -29.49 -25.88
N ALA A 225 0.00 -29.31 -26.85
CA ALA A 225 -0.12 -28.05 -27.59
C ALA A 225 -0.54 -26.89 -26.68
N ALA A 226 -1.45 -27.12 -25.74
CA ALA A 226 -1.89 -26.11 -24.79
C ALA A 226 -0.78 -25.69 -23.81
N LEU A 227 -0.02 -26.66 -23.27
CA LEU A 227 1.09 -26.39 -22.35
C LEU A 227 2.25 -25.64 -23.02
N ARG A 228 2.57 -25.98 -24.29
CA ARG A 228 3.59 -25.26 -25.07
C ARG A 228 3.19 -23.82 -25.44
N LYS A 229 1.90 -23.49 -25.40
CA LYS A 229 1.38 -22.14 -25.65
C LYS A 229 1.40 -21.24 -24.41
N LEU A 230 1.75 -21.78 -23.23
CA LEU A 230 1.92 -20.94 -22.05
C LEU A 230 3.00 -19.87 -22.30
N PRO A 231 2.78 -18.63 -21.83
CA PRO A 231 3.67 -17.51 -22.15
C PRO A 231 5.07 -17.69 -21.54
N ASN A 232 6.01 -16.88 -22.03
CA ASN A 232 7.37 -16.75 -21.49
C ASN A 232 8.20 -18.04 -21.48
N ASN A 233 7.85 -19.02 -22.33
CA ASN A 233 8.48 -20.34 -22.37
C ASN A 233 8.58 -20.99 -20.97
N VAL A 234 7.55 -20.78 -20.13
CA VAL A 234 7.53 -21.33 -18.76
C VAL A 234 7.75 -22.85 -18.75
N LEU A 235 7.33 -23.53 -19.82
CA LEU A 235 7.67 -24.92 -20.12
C LEU A 235 8.46 -24.99 -21.44
N ASN A 236 9.79 -25.01 -21.36
CA ASN A 236 10.68 -25.04 -22.53
C ASN A 236 10.55 -26.34 -23.35
N THR A 237 10.29 -27.46 -22.68
CA THR A 237 10.15 -28.78 -23.30
C THR A 237 8.99 -29.53 -22.67
N VAL A 238 7.98 -29.82 -23.48
CA VAL A 238 6.85 -30.67 -23.11
C VAL A 238 6.83 -31.87 -24.06
N THR A 239 6.99 -33.07 -23.50
CA THR A 239 6.80 -34.35 -24.17
C THR A 239 5.59 -35.06 -23.56
N HIS A 240 4.94 -35.94 -24.31
CA HIS A 240 3.81 -36.71 -23.83
C HIS A 240 4.04 -38.20 -24.05
N ARG A 241 3.44 -39.03 -23.20
CA ARG A 241 3.36 -40.47 -23.38
C ARG A 241 1.98 -40.94 -22.93
N VAL A 242 1.30 -41.70 -23.78
CA VAL A 242 0.09 -42.41 -23.38
C VAL A 242 0.51 -43.60 -22.51
N LEU A 243 0.04 -43.65 -21.27
CA LEU A 243 0.24 -44.80 -20.40
C LEU A 243 -0.86 -45.84 -20.66
N PRO A 244 -0.53 -47.14 -20.71
CA PRO A 244 -1.54 -48.19 -20.80
C PRO A 244 -2.39 -48.17 -19.52
N VAL A 245 -3.72 -48.22 -19.68
CA VAL A 245 -4.63 -48.39 -18.55
C VAL A 245 -4.46 -49.82 -18.06
N HIS A 246 -3.88 -50.00 -16.88
CA HIS A 246 -3.88 -51.29 -16.21
C HIS A 246 -5.31 -51.53 -15.70
N THR A 247 -6.06 -52.37 -16.40
CA THR A 247 -7.31 -52.98 -15.93
C THR A 247 -7.02 -54.07 -14.93
#